data_AF-A0A6M2CP60-F1
#
_entry.id   AF-A0A6M2CP60-F1
#
_cell.length_a   1.000
_cell.length_b   1.000
_cell.length_c   1.000
_cell.angle_alpha   90.00
_cell.angle_beta   90.00
_cell.angle_gamma   90.00
#
_symmetry.space_group_name_H-M   'P 1'
#
loop_
_entity.id
_entity.type
_entity.pdbx_description
1 polymer ?
#
loop_
_entity_poly.entity_id
_entity_poly.type
_entity_poly.pdbx_seq_one_letter_code
_entity_poly.pdbx_strand_id
1 'polypeptide(L)'
;MWRLTFAASTVCVLFVGVFGNDAVSSSLVNTNVDRNVDLQSQLVKISTKITAENKGSTPIKHYHIALTGEEKHHLAFVGAGIATDKDSDLMITEVTVPAQKGFHHYRIELPTPLAPGKSVKLVVETTFTHLVTPHPTHITQAERQLALYQGNHYFLSPYVTESQVTRVSLPTPKLESYSKLKPVTHSDNLVTYGPYEQVKPYTEDKLTVHYENNNPFLTVTNLERAIEVSHWGVISVEEVIDLRHTGAILKGSFSRYEYQRDQNGVSSVKSFKTVLPASAMDVYYRDEIGNISTSHMRVLHDAVELDVRPRFPLFGGWKTHYILGYYVPTYEYLYNSGDQYALQMRFVDHIFDDSVTDKATVRIILPEGATDIKLRVPYQVKRLNDQRHYTYLDTIGRPVIVLEKTNLVEQHIQDFQVHYKFKKLLMLQEPLLVVVVLYLLFLLVVIYVRLDFTINKDPIYESKLQVSGLLEKVAATQDRRADLYARHDEALTKYKASKDASGFQASLKKINAEHKTLTQTLADCLGRLKQESIEAAEPVNELQRLDKLLREQFQQHVAQLEKFMGGKMSKQQYLDTEASIQKKKEELAEKMHTITASL
;
A
#
# COMPACT_ATOMS: atom_id res chain seq x y z
N MET A 1 -23.96 0.70 -16.46
CA MET A 1 -24.97 1.77 -16.52
C MET A 1 -24.73 2.68 -15.31
N TRP A 2 -23.66 3.45 -15.38
CA TRP A 2 -23.14 4.25 -14.26
C TRP A 2 -23.98 5.50 -14.09
N ARG A 3 -24.56 5.70 -12.91
CA ARG A 3 -24.99 7.03 -12.48
C ARG A 3 -23.73 7.75 -12.01
N LEU A 4 -23.41 8.86 -12.69
CA LEU A 4 -22.29 9.72 -12.34
C LEU A 4 -22.45 10.21 -10.89
N THR A 5 -21.39 9.97 -10.13
CA THR A 5 -21.13 10.45 -8.78
C THR A 5 -21.16 11.98 -8.73
N PHE A 6 -21.86 12.53 -7.74
CA PHE A 6 -21.82 13.94 -7.36
C PHE A 6 -20.38 14.38 -7.09
N ALA A 7 -19.88 15.36 -7.84
CA ALA A 7 -18.57 15.96 -7.62
C ALA A 7 -18.71 17.12 -6.62
N ALA A 8 -18.43 16.88 -5.34
CA ALA A 8 -18.45 17.90 -4.31
C ALA A 8 -17.23 18.83 -4.44
N SER A 9 -17.45 20.08 -4.85
CA SER A 9 -16.50 21.16 -4.63
C SER A 9 -16.87 21.88 -3.33
N THR A 10 -16.30 21.44 -2.20
CA THR A 10 -16.64 22.00 -0.88
C THR A 10 -15.48 22.82 -0.30
N VAL A 11 -15.71 24.12 -0.18
CA VAL A 11 -14.97 25.00 0.74
C VAL A 11 -15.46 24.67 2.16
N CYS A 12 -14.67 23.88 2.91
CA CYS A 12 -15.02 23.51 4.29
C CYS A 12 -14.49 24.51 5.31
N VAL A 13 -15.41 25.22 5.96
CA VAL A 13 -15.21 25.91 7.24
C VAL A 13 -15.48 24.91 8.37
N LEU A 14 -14.64 24.95 9.40
CA LEU A 14 -14.70 24.14 10.63
C LEU A 14 -16.12 24.01 11.21
N PHE A 15 -16.63 22.78 11.27
CA PHE A 15 -17.85 22.45 12.01
C PHE A 15 -17.59 22.51 13.52
N VAL A 16 -18.01 23.61 14.14
CA VAL A 16 -18.32 23.65 15.58
C VAL A 16 -19.80 23.31 15.70
N GLY A 17 -20.13 22.20 16.36
CA GLY A 17 -21.50 21.83 16.69
C GLY A 17 -22.10 22.84 17.67
N VAL A 18 -22.71 23.91 17.14
CA VAL A 18 -23.54 24.82 17.92
C VAL A 18 -24.94 24.19 17.98
N PHE A 19 -25.29 23.59 19.12
CA PHE A 19 -26.68 23.25 19.43
C PHE A 19 -27.47 24.54 19.66
N GLY A 20 -27.93 25.16 18.57
CA GLY A 20 -28.85 26.29 18.61
C GLY A 20 -30.28 25.80 18.79
N ASN A 21 -31.03 26.43 19.69
CA ASN A 21 -32.49 26.33 19.66
C ASN A 21 -32.98 27.06 18.40
N ASP A 22 -33.59 26.33 17.47
CA ASP A 22 -34.11 26.89 16.23
C ASP A 22 -35.65 27.00 16.28
N ALA A 23 -36.20 27.94 15.51
CA ALA A 23 -37.63 28.20 15.43
C ALA A 23 -38.13 27.89 14.02
N VAL A 24 -39.03 26.91 13.91
CA VAL A 24 -39.68 26.59 12.64
C VAL A 24 -40.63 27.72 12.25
N SER A 25 -40.44 28.31 11.07
CA SER A 25 -41.39 29.27 10.51
C SER A 25 -42.70 28.59 10.09
N SER A 26 -43.82 28.94 10.71
CA SER A 26 -45.14 28.44 10.32
C SER A 26 -45.66 29.00 8.98
N SER A 27 -44.90 29.90 8.35
CA SER A 27 -45.29 30.57 7.10
C SER A 27 -44.95 29.79 5.83
N LEU A 28 -44.15 28.73 5.93
CA LEU A 28 -43.86 27.83 4.81
C LEU A 28 -44.98 26.80 4.66
N VAL A 29 -45.36 26.56 3.41
CA VAL A 29 -46.34 25.54 3.03
C VAL A 29 -45.74 24.67 1.93
N ASN A 30 -45.84 23.36 2.09
CA ASN A 30 -45.47 22.42 1.03
C ASN A 30 -46.65 22.31 0.06
N THR A 31 -46.55 22.89 -1.13
CA THR A 31 -47.63 22.86 -2.12
C THR A 31 -47.73 21.50 -2.79
N ASN A 32 -46.60 20.84 -3.04
CA ASN A 32 -46.53 19.50 -3.60
C ASN A 32 -45.34 18.73 -3.03
N VAL A 33 -45.58 17.50 -2.58
CA VAL A 33 -44.56 16.54 -2.14
C VAL A 33 -44.70 15.23 -2.92
N ASP A 34 -43.64 14.85 -3.63
CA ASP A 34 -43.51 13.53 -4.27
C ASP A 34 -42.39 12.74 -3.57
N ARG A 35 -42.79 11.76 -2.77
CA ARG A 35 -41.89 10.94 -1.95
C ARG A 35 -41.75 9.56 -2.57
N ASN A 36 -40.55 9.17 -2.96
CA ASN A 36 -40.22 7.82 -3.41
C ASN A 36 -39.43 7.08 -2.33
N VAL A 37 -39.99 5.98 -1.83
CA VAL A 37 -39.36 5.03 -0.91
C VAL A 37 -38.91 3.82 -1.72
N ASP A 38 -37.61 3.66 -1.88
CA ASP A 38 -37.00 2.54 -2.57
C ASP A 38 -36.60 1.45 -1.57
N LEU A 39 -37.18 0.27 -1.74
CA LEU A 39 -37.02 -0.93 -0.91
C LEU A 39 -36.38 -2.10 -1.69
N GLN A 40 -35.75 -1.82 -2.83
CA GLN A 40 -35.15 -2.86 -3.68
C GLN A 40 -33.97 -3.57 -2.98
N SER A 41 -33.12 -2.80 -2.31
CA SER A 41 -31.97 -3.32 -1.56
C SER A 41 -32.33 -3.64 -0.10
N GLN A 42 -31.34 -3.97 0.73
CA GLN A 42 -31.48 -4.02 2.20
C GLN A 42 -31.60 -2.63 2.85
N LEU A 43 -31.22 -1.57 2.13
CA LEU A 43 -31.34 -0.18 2.54
C LEU A 43 -32.74 0.36 2.20
N VAL A 44 -33.22 1.27 3.04
CA VAL A 44 -34.39 2.11 2.71
C VAL A 44 -33.88 3.45 2.20
N LYS A 45 -34.02 3.70 0.90
CA LYS A 45 -33.61 4.96 0.28
C LYS A 45 -34.84 5.80 -0.01
N ILE A 46 -34.96 6.97 0.61
CA ILE A 46 -36.11 7.85 0.45
C ILE A 46 -35.66 9.13 -0.26
N SER A 47 -36.19 9.36 -1.46
CA SER A 47 -36.02 10.61 -2.21
C SER A 47 -37.33 11.40 -2.18
N THR A 48 -37.30 12.59 -1.61
CA THR A 48 -38.48 13.44 -1.45
C THR A 48 -38.30 14.73 -2.23
N LYS A 49 -39.15 14.93 -3.25
CA LYS A 49 -39.20 16.16 -4.03
C LYS A 49 -40.26 17.07 -3.42
N ILE A 50 -39.84 18.22 -2.91
CA ILE A 50 -40.67 19.15 -2.15
C ILE A 50 -40.76 20.46 -2.93
N THR A 51 -41.97 20.91 -3.24
CA THR A 51 -42.22 22.29 -3.67
C THR A 51 -42.70 23.07 -2.46
N ALA A 52 -41.83 23.91 -1.91
CA ALA A 52 -42.12 24.73 -0.73
C ALA A 52 -42.38 26.18 -1.16
N GLU A 53 -43.47 26.77 -0.69
CA GLU A 53 -43.85 28.16 -0.95
C GLU A 53 -43.81 28.98 0.34
N ASN A 54 -43.27 30.20 0.28
CA ASN A 54 -43.34 31.15 1.39
C ASN A 54 -44.65 31.95 1.30
N LYS A 55 -45.64 31.58 2.12
CA LYS A 55 -46.91 32.31 2.24
C LYS A 55 -46.90 33.38 3.34
N GLY A 56 -45.74 33.64 3.94
CA GLY A 56 -45.55 34.69 4.94
C GLY A 56 -45.20 36.05 4.33
N SER A 57 -44.97 37.04 5.21
CA SER A 57 -44.59 38.40 4.83
C SER A 57 -43.07 38.65 4.85
N THR A 58 -42.28 37.74 5.44
CA THR A 58 -40.82 37.88 5.60
C THR A 58 -40.06 36.85 4.76
N PRO A 59 -38.88 37.19 4.20
CA PRO A 59 -38.02 36.21 3.53
C PRO A 59 -37.53 35.11 4.48
N ILE A 60 -37.46 33.87 4.00
CA ILE A 60 -37.06 32.71 4.81
C ILE A 60 -35.83 32.03 4.19
N LYS A 61 -34.76 31.86 4.97
CA LYS A 61 -33.50 31.25 4.49
C LYS A 61 -33.38 29.76 4.81
N HIS A 62 -34.19 29.24 5.73
CA HIS A 62 -34.01 27.89 6.28
C HIS A 62 -35.27 27.05 6.10
N TYR A 63 -35.09 25.80 5.67
CA TYR A 63 -36.15 24.79 5.58
C TYR A 63 -35.85 23.66 6.57
N HIS A 64 -36.87 23.12 7.23
CA HIS A 64 -36.70 22.07 8.24
C HIS A 64 -37.33 20.75 7.80
N ILE A 65 -36.61 19.65 7.99
CA ILE A 65 -37.10 18.28 7.85
C ILE A 65 -37.25 17.69 9.26
N ALA A 66 -38.25 16.83 9.45
CA ALA A 66 -38.46 16.08 10.69
C ALA A 66 -38.31 14.58 10.44
N LEU A 67 -37.69 13.88 11.38
CA LEU A 67 -37.62 12.42 11.43
C LEU A 67 -38.19 11.92 12.76
N THR A 68 -38.74 10.71 12.74
CA THR A 68 -39.09 9.98 13.96
C THR A 68 -37.84 9.54 14.71
N GLY A 69 -37.99 9.14 15.99
CA GLY A 69 -36.87 8.59 16.77
C GLY A 69 -36.28 7.31 16.16
N GLU A 70 -37.13 6.45 15.59
CA GLU A 70 -36.71 5.21 14.92
C GLU A 70 -35.94 5.51 13.63
N GLU A 71 -36.47 6.38 12.76
CA GLU A 71 -35.77 6.82 11.55
C GLU A 71 -34.43 7.48 11.88
N LYS A 72 -34.37 8.32 12.91
CA LYS A 72 -33.11 8.97 13.33
C LYS A 72 -32.07 7.93 13.78
N HIS A 73 -32.49 6.88 14.52
CA HIS A 73 -31.58 5.82 14.96
C HIS A 73 -30.95 5.07 13.79
N HIS A 74 -31.72 4.87 12.71
CA HIS A 74 -31.33 4.12 11.52
C HIS A 74 -30.76 5.00 10.39
N LEU A 75 -30.77 6.32 10.53
CA LEU A 75 -30.30 7.25 9.50
C LEU A 75 -28.78 7.12 9.31
N ALA A 76 -28.37 6.71 8.10
CA ALA A 76 -26.97 6.67 7.71
C ALA A 76 -26.56 7.95 6.99
N PHE A 77 -27.39 8.43 6.05
CA PHE A 77 -27.08 9.59 5.22
C PHE A 77 -28.30 10.50 5.03
N VAL A 78 -28.06 11.81 5.02
CA VAL A 78 -29.03 12.84 4.64
C VAL A 78 -28.35 13.85 3.72
N GLY A 79 -28.97 14.12 2.57
CA GLY A 79 -28.51 15.08 1.57
C GLY A 79 -29.67 15.93 1.08
N ALA A 80 -29.39 17.16 0.63
CA ALA A 80 -30.40 18.05 0.08
C ALA A 80 -29.83 18.87 -1.09
N GLY A 81 -30.66 19.06 -2.12
CA GLY A 81 -30.31 19.84 -3.31
C GLY A 81 -31.53 20.58 -3.87
N ILE A 82 -31.31 21.40 -4.89
CA ILE A 82 -32.35 22.11 -5.64
C ILE A 82 -32.68 21.29 -6.89
N ALA A 83 -33.95 20.99 -7.13
CA ALA A 83 -34.38 20.12 -8.22
C ALA A 83 -33.99 20.61 -9.63
N THR A 84 -33.80 21.92 -9.80
CA THR A 84 -33.38 22.54 -11.07
C THR A 84 -31.88 22.54 -11.28
N ASP A 85 -31.09 22.26 -10.24
CA ASP A 85 -29.64 22.29 -10.26
C ASP A 85 -29.08 20.98 -9.69
N LYS A 86 -28.66 20.09 -10.58
CA LYS A 86 -28.19 18.75 -10.20
C LYS A 86 -26.89 18.76 -9.40
N ASP A 87 -26.13 19.85 -9.46
CA ASP A 87 -24.85 19.98 -8.77
C ASP A 87 -24.98 20.77 -7.45
N SER A 88 -26.20 21.18 -7.09
CA SER A 88 -26.44 21.90 -5.84
C SER A 88 -26.44 20.95 -4.64
N ASP A 89 -25.46 21.14 -3.75
CA ASP A 89 -25.38 20.49 -2.44
C ASP A 89 -25.64 21.53 -1.35
N LEU A 90 -26.71 21.36 -0.59
CA LEU A 90 -27.15 22.30 0.44
C LEU A 90 -26.61 21.90 1.80
N MET A 91 -26.17 22.89 2.57
CA MET A 91 -25.70 22.65 3.93
C MET A 91 -26.86 22.18 4.82
N ILE A 92 -26.66 21.02 5.44
CA ILE A 92 -27.60 20.42 6.39
C ILE A 92 -26.98 20.43 7.79
N THR A 93 -27.76 20.86 8.76
CA THR A 93 -27.37 20.89 10.18
C THR A 93 -28.45 20.25 11.03
N GLU A 94 -28.05 19.38 11.95
CA GLU A 94 -28.97 18.86 12.96
C GLU A 94 -29.30 19.96 13.97
N VAL A 95 -30.58 20.19 14.24
CA VAL A 95 -31.07 21.26 15.12
C VAL A 95 -32.13 20.72 16.08
N THR A 96 -32.27 21.39 17.22
CA THR A 96 -33.33 21.08 18.19
C THR A 96 -34.40 22.16 18.12
N VAL A 97 -35.66 21.76 17.94
CA VAL A 97 -36.82 22.65 17.96
C VAL A 97 -37.55 22.48 19.31
N PRO A 98 -37.43 23.43 20.25
CA PRO A 98 -37.94 23.25 21.63
C PRO A 98 -39.42 22.92 21.74
N ALA A 99 -40.22 23.38 20.76
CA ALA A 99 -41.67 23.20 20.73
C ALA A 99 -42.11 21.76 20.41
N GLN A 100 -41.23 20.89 19.89
CA GLN A 100 -41.58 19.57 19.35
C GLN A 100 -40.60 18.49 19.78
N LYS A 101 -40.62 18.13 21.08
CA LYS A 101 -39.66 17.22 21.73
C LYS A 101 -39.70 15.75 21.27
N GLY A 102 -40.67 15.35 20.44
CA GLY A 102 -40.82 13.97 19.95
C GLY A 102 -40.15 13.68 18.60
N PHE A 103 -39.64 14.70 17.91
CA PHE A 103 -39.08 14.58 16.57
C PHE A 103 -37.65 15.12 16.51
N HIS A 104 -36.86 14.58 15.60
CA HIS A 104 -35.51 15.07 15.31
C HIS A 104 -35.54 15.96 14.07
N HIS A 105 -34.90 17.12 14.12
CA HIS A 105 -34.98 18.10 13.04
C HIS A 105 -33.63 18.32 12.36
N TYR A 106 -33.70 18.50 11.04
CA TYR A 106 -32.58 18.92 10.22
C TYR A 106 -32.92 20.20 9.51
N ARG A 107 -32.01 21.17 9.59
CA ARG A 107 -32.11 22.46 8.91
C ARG A 107 -31.31 22.44 7.63
N ILE A 108 -31.98 22.75 6.53
CA ILE A 108 -31.39 22.98 5.20
C ILE A 108 -31.24 24.48 5.00
N GLU A 109 -30.04 24.93 4.65
CA GLU A 109 -29.78 26.32 4.28
C GLU A 109 -30.04 26.55 2.79
N LEU A 110 -30.98 27.44 2.48
CA LEU A 110 -31.27 27.83 1.11
C LEU A 110 -30.17 28.79 0.61
N PRO A 111 -29.70 28.67 -0.65
CA PRO A 111 -28.66 29.54 -1.19
C PRO A 111 -29.07 31.02 -1.19
N THR A 112 -30.34 31.28 -1.49
CA THR A 112 -30.96 32.60 -1.45
C THR A 112 -32.19 32.58 -0.55
N PRO A 113 -32.41 33.61 0.28
CA PRO A 113 -33.63 33.72 1.08
C PRO A 113 -34.88 33.72 0.20
N LEU A 114 -35.83 32.84 0.50
CA LEU A 114 -37.08 32.69 -0.23
C LEU A 114 -38.01 33.87 0.08
N ALA A 115 -38.21 34.75 -0.89
CA ALA A 115 -39.08 35.92 -0.76
C ALA A 115 -40.57 35.51 -0.61
N PRO A 116 -41.41 36.38 -0.01
CA PRO A 116 -42.87 36.19 0.04
C PRO A 116 -43.49 35.87 -1.32
N GLY A 117 -44.37 34.86 -1.38
CA GLY A 117 -45.06 34.41 -2.59
C GLY A 117 -44.17 33.67 -3.61
N LYS A 118 -42.91 33.38 -3.27
CA LYS A 118 -42.02 32.57 -4.11
C LYS A 118 -41.97 31.12 -3.62
N SER A 119 -41.69 30.23 -4.56
CA SER A 119 -41.54 28.80 -4.30
C SER A 119 -40.14 28.30 -4.64
N VAL A 120 -39.66 27.30 -3.91
CA VAL A 120 -38.43 26.56 -4.16
C VAL A 120 -38.74 25.08 -4.33
N LYS A 121 -38.01 24.41 -5.23
CA LYS A 121 -38.10 22.96 -5.44
C LYS A 121 -36.88 22.29 -4.84
N LEU A 122 -37.06 21.62 -3.71
CA LEU A 122 -36.01 20.90 -3.00
C LEU A 122 -36.09 19.40 -3.32
N VAL A 123 -34.94 18.75 -3.34
CA VAL A 123 -34.81 17.29 -3.37
C VAL A 123 -34.06 16.90 -2.10
N VAL A 124 -34.69 16.08 -1.27
CA VAL A 124 -34.12 15.58 -0.03
C VAL A 124 -33.93 14.08 -0.17
N GLU A 125 -32.71 13.61 0.04
CA GLU A 125 -32.37 12.20 -0.01
C GLU A 125 -31.96 11.72 1.39
N THR A 126 -32.56 10.62 1.83
CA THR A 126 -32.24 9.98 3.11
C THR A 126 -32.04 8.50 2.88
N THR A 127 -31.00 7.94 3.49
CA THR A 127 -30.69 6.50 3.42
C THR A 127 -30.69 5.95 4.84
N PHE A 128 -31.50 4.92 5.08
CA PHE A 128 -31.61 4.25 6.36
C PHE A 128 -31.09 2.82 6.25
N THR A 129 -30.33 2.41 7.26
CA THR A 129 -29.80 1.05 7.43
C THR A 129 -30.61 0.31 8.48
N HIS A 130 -30.74 -1.02 8.37
CA HIS A 130 -31.42 -1.84 9.38
C HIS A 130 -32.89 -1.47 9.68
N LEU A 131 -33.54 -0.72 8.80
CA LEU A 131 -34.96 -0.33 8.93
C LEU A 131 -35.92 -1.35 8.31
N VAL A 132 -35.39 -2.30 7.54
CA VAL A 132 -36.13 -3.44 6.96
C VAL A 132 -35.83 -4.68 7.78
N THR A 133 -36.88 -5.38 8.21
CA THR A 133 -36.75 -6.58 9.04
C THR A 133 -37.21 -7.83 8.29
N PRO A 134 -36.47 -8.95 8.35
CA PRO A 134 -36.94 -10.20 7.77
C PRO A 134 -38.18 -10.73 8.51
N HIS A 135 -39.22 -11.08 7.76
CA HIS A 135 -40.48 -11.58 8.33
C HIS A 135 -41.06 -12.69 7.44
N PRO A 136 -40.94 -13.99 7.80
CA PRO A 136 -40.47 -14.49 9.09
C PRO A 136 -38.98 -14.26 9.34
N THR A 137 -38.57 -14.23 10.61
CA THR A 137 -37.17 -14.04 11.01
C THR A 137 -36.28 -15.25 10.71
N HIS A 138 -36.89 -16.42 10.50
CA HIS A 138 -36.22 -17.69 10.24
C HIS A 138 -36.85 -18.37 9.03
N ILE A 139 -36.03 -18.80 8.07
CA ILE A 139 -36.44 -19.51 6.85
C ILE A 139 -35.59 -20.77 6.64
N THR A 140 -36.18 -21.82 6.10
CA THR A 140 -35.46 -23.02 5.68
C THR A 140 -34.65 -22.75 4.41
N GLN A 141 -33.74 -23.67 4.06
CA GLN A 141 -32.88 -23.53 2.88
C GLN A 141 -33.64 -23.33 1.55
N ALA A 142 -34.85 -23.88 1.43
CA ALA A 142 -35.66 -23.81 0.20
C ALA A 142 -36.65 -22.62 0.18
N GLU A 143 -36.87 -21.99 1.33
CA GLU A 143 -37.82 -20.87 1.46
C GLU A 143 -37.22 -19.56 0.92
N ARG A 144 -38.11 -18.69 0.46
CA ARG A 144 -37.76 -17.35 -0.03
C ARG A 144 -37.78 -16.36 1.12
N GLN A 145 -36.95 -15.34 1.02
CA GLN A 145 -36.90 -14.28 2.01
C GLN A 145 -38.01 -13.28 1.78
N LEU A 146 -38.77 -13.02 2.84
CA LEU A 146 -39.77 -11.98 2.92
C LEU A 146 -39.28 -10.90 3.89
N ALA A 147 -39.53 -9.64 3.55
CA ALA A 147 -39.06 -8.47 4.26
C ALA A 147 -40.24 -7.57 4.64
N LEU A 148 -40.19 -6.99 5.84
CA LEU A 148 -41.18 -6.10 6.39
C LEU A 148 -40.56 -4.72 6.60
N TYR A 149 -41.14 -3.73 5.93
CA TYR A 149 -40.85 -2.32 6.14
C TYR A 149 -42.01 -1.66 6.89
N GLN A 150 -41.68 -0.87 7.91
CA GLN A 150 -42.61 -0.06 8.67
C GLN A 150 -42.16 1.40 8.61
N GLY A 151 -43.06 2.30 8.24
CA GLY A 151 -42.77 3.72 8.15
C GLY A 151 -44.04 4.55 8.27
N ASN A 152 -44.00 5.79 7.76
CA ASN A 152 -45.15 6.69 7.76
C ASN A 152 -45.73 6.83 6.33
N HIS A 153 -47.06 6.82 6.18
CA HIS A 153 -47.71 7.14 4.90
C HIS A 153 -47.46 8.59 4.50
N TYR A 154 -47.52 9.49 5.49
CA TYR A 154 -47.38 10.92 5.30
C TYR A 154 -45.91 11.33 5.26
N PHE A 155 -45.62 12.42 4.56
CA PHE A 155 -44.31 13.08 4.68
C PHE A 155 -44.25 13.79 6.03
N LEU A 156 -43.41 13.29 6.93
CA LEU A 156 -43.25 13.86 8.25
C LEU A 156 -42.54 15.21 8.13
N SER A 157 -43.32 16.29 8.24
CA SER A 157 -42.80 17.64 8.08
C SER A 157 -43.43 18.59 9.11
N PRO A 158 -42.71 19.66 9.49
CA PRO A 158 -43.24 20.65 10.41
C PRO A 158 -44.19 21.66 9.74
N TYR A 159 -44.43 21.50 8.43
CA TYR A 159 -45.24 22.38 7.60
C TYR A 159 -46.53 21.68 7.16
N VAL A 160 -47.55 22.48 6.82
CA VAL A 160 -48.75 21.96 6.17
C VAL A 160 -48.39 21.52 4.76
N THR A 161 -48.88 20.35 4.35
CA THR A 161 -48.69 19.83 2.99
C THR A 161 -50.02 19.80 2.24
N GLU A 162 -50.13 20.60 1.19
CA GLU A 162 -51.38 20.75 0.42
C GLU A 162 -51.69 19.52 -0.42
N SER A 163 -50.67 18.92 -1.05
CA SER A 163 -50.78 17.70 -1.83
C SER A 163 -49.53 16.84 -1.65
N GLN A 164 -49.71 15.54 -1.38
CA GLN A 164 -48.60 14.60 -1.35
C GLN A 164 -48.92 13.26 -2.00
N VAL A 165 -47.92 12.68 -2.65
CA VAL A 165 -47.93 11.32 -3.20
C VAL A 165 -46.72 10.58 -2.64
N THR A 166 -46.95 9.37 -2.12
CA THR A 166 -45.88 8.47 -1.65
C THR A 166 -45.84 7.24 -2.55
N ARG A 167 -44.69 6.97 -3.16
CA ARG A 167 -44.45 5.81 -4.02
C ARG A 167 -43.49 4.86 -3.33
N VAL A 168 -43.81 3.58 -3.28
CA VAL A 168 -42.97 2.54 -2.69
C VAL A 168 -42.53 1.58 -3.79
N SER A 169 -41.24 1.56 -4.09
CA SER A 169 -40.63 0.72 -5.12
C SER A 169 -40.11 -0.59 -4.50
N LEU A 170 -40.53 -1.72 -5.06
CA LEU A 170 -40.22 -3.06 -4.59
C LEU A 170 -39.24 -3.78 -5.53
N PRO A 171 -38.46 -4.75 -5.04
CA PRO A 171 -37.56 -5.55 -5.88
C PRO A 171 -38.32 -6.50 -6.81
N THR A 172 -39.48 -6.99 -6.38
CA THR A 172 -40.32 -7.92 -7.13
C THR A 172 -41.79 -7.53 -7.00
N PRO A 173 -42.68 -7.98 -7.90
CA PRO A 173 -44.11 -7.70 -7.81
C PRO A 173 -44.82 -8.57 -6.75
N LYS A 174 -44.07 -9.44 -6.06
CA LYS A 174 -44.59 -10.38 -5.08
C LYS A 174 -44.72 -9.71 -3.73
N LEU A 175 -45.98 -9.38 -3.41
CA LEU A 175 -46.37 -8.65 -2.23
C LEU A 175 -47.28 -9.53 -1.37
N GLU A 176 -46.93 -9.73 -0.11
CA GLU A 176 -47.72 -10.50 0.85
C GLU A 176 -48.82 -9.63 1.46
N SER A 177 -48.46 -8.44 1.93
CA SER A 177 -49.43 -7.47 2.45
C SER A 177 -48.90 -6.04 2.39
N TYR A 178 -49.82 -5.09 2.33
CA TYR A 178 -49.52 -3.66 2.40
C TYR A 178 -50.68 -2.91 3.05
N SER A 179 -50.39 -1.76 3.66
CA SER A 179 -51.39 -0.89 4.28
C SER A 179 -52.35 -0.32 3.22
N LYS A 180 -53.62 -0.11 3.60
CA LYS A 180 -54.70 0.25 2.65
C LYS A 180 -55.30 1.64 2.91
N LEU A 181 -54.46 2.63 3.19
CA LEU A 181 -54.88 4.02 3.33
C LEU A 181 -55.31 4.59 1.96
N LYS A 182 -56.62 4.68 1.71
CA LYS A 182 -57.16 5.14 0.42
C LYS A 182 -56.92 6.64 0.21
N PRO A 183 -56.64 7.11 -1.03
CA PRO A 183 -56.48 6.31 -2.25
C PRO A 183 -55.12 5.58 -2.30
N VAL A 184 -55.13 4.34 -2.76
CA VAL A 184 -53.93 3.51 -2.94
C VAL A 184 -54.06 2.66 -4.19
N THR A 185 -52.99 2.57 -4.98
CA THR A 185 -52.90 1.71 -6.17
C THR A 185 -51.64 0.86 -6.11
N HIS A 186 -51.72 -0.35 -6.65
CA HIS A 186 -50.59 -1.25 -6.78
C HIS A 186 -50.48 -1.67 -8.25
N SER A 187 -49.31 -1.44 -8.85
CA SER A 187 -49.00 -1.80 -10.23
C SER A 187 -47.61 -2.38 -10.28
N ASP A 188 -47.47 -3.63 -10.72
CA ASP A 188 -46.21 -4.36 -10.82
C ASP A 188 -45.38 -4.30 -9.52
N ASN A 189 -44.27 -3.57 -9.53
CA ASN A 189 -43.35 -3.43 -8.41
C ASN A 189 -43.53 -2.10 -7.65
N LEU A 190 -44.62 -1.36 -7.90
CA LEU A 190 -44.84 -0.01 -7.37
C LEU A 190 -46.17 0.08 -6.63
N VAL A 191 -46.12 0.45 -5.35
CA VAL A 191 -47.30 0.82 -4.56
C VAL A 191 -47.36 2.35 -4.48
N THR A 192 -48.45 2.95 -4.94
CA THR A 192 -48.65 4.41 -4.89
C THR A 192 -49.76 4.75 -3.89
N TYR A 193 -49.42 5.56 -2.90
CA TYR A 193 -50.29 6.10 -1.86
C TYR A 193 -50.59 7.57 -2.15
N GLY A 194 -51.85 7.96 -2.05
CA GLY A 194 -52.32 9.30 -2.37
C GLY A 194 -52.76 9.45 -3.84
N PRO A 195 -53.03 10.69 -4.28
CA PRO A 195 -52.73 11.93 -3.58
C PRO A 195 -53.54 12.10 -2.28
N TYR A 196 -52.86 12.56 -1.22
CA TYR A 196 -53.52 13.02 0.00
C TYR A 196 -53.44 14.54 0.06
N GLU A 197 -54.53 15.17 0.46
CA GLU A 197 -54.67 16.63 0.48
C GLU A 197 -54.69 17.17 1.91
N GLN A 198 -54.14 18.38 2.09
CA GLN A 198 -54.21 19.14 3.34
C GLN A 198 -53.73 18.36 4.58
N VAL A 199 -52.58 17.71 4.46
CA VAL A 199 -51.95 16.97 5.56
C VAL A 199 -51.39 17.96 6.59
N LYS A 200 -51.77 17.76 7.86
CA LYS A 200 -51.36 18.64 8.96
C LYS A 200 -49.87 18.45 9.30
N PRO A 201 -49.21 19.45 9.92
CA PRO A 201 -47.85 19.30 10.43
C PRO A 201 -47.74 18.11 11.38
N TYR A 202 -46.63 17.38 11.31
CA TYR A 202 -46.32 16.23 12.18
C TYR A 202 -47.41 15.13 12.20
N THR A 203 -48.10 14.92 11.08
CA THR A 203 -49.07 13.82 10.97
C THR A 203 -48.35 12.49 10.81
N GLU A 204 -48.74 11.51 11.63
CA GLU A 204 -48.24 10.14 11.59
C GLU A 204 -49.38 9.18 11.30
N ASP A 205 -49.17 8.28 10.33
CA ASP A 205 -50.03 7.13 10.08
C ASP A 205 -49.18 5.95 9.59
N LYS A 206 -49.40 4.79 10.18
CA LYS A 206 -48.49 3.64 10.04
C LYS A 206 -48.60 3.01 8.65
N LEU A 207 -47.54 3.14 7.86
CA LEU A 207 -47.33 2.43 6.60
C LEU A 207 -46.61 1.11 6.86
N THR A 208 -47.16 0.02 6.33
CA THR A 208 -46.55 -1.31 6.44
C THR A 208 -46.54 -1.99 5.09
N VAL A 209 -45.39 -2.52 4.69
CA VAL A 209 -45.22 -3.23 3.42
C VAL A 209 -44.44 -4.52 3.67
N HIS A 210 -45.04 -5.66 3.33
CA HIS A 210 -44.49 -7.01 3.51
C HIS A 210 -44.36 -7.66 2.12
N TYR A 211 -43.13 -7.91 1.69
CA TYR A 211 -42.79 -8.20 0.30
C TYR A 211 -41.66 -9.22 0.17
N GLU A 212 -41.56 -9.88 -0.99
CA GLU A 212 -40.46 -10.80 -1.29
C GLU A 212 -39.19 -10.03 -1.67
N ASN A 213 -38.09 -10.25 -0.93
CA ASN A 213 -36.78 -9.68 -1.22
C ASN A 213 -35.67 -10.71 -0.95
N ASN A 214 -35.17 -11.34 -2.01
CA ASN A 214 -34.06 -12.29 -1.95
C ASN A 214 -32.71 -11.66 -2.34
N ASN A 215 -32.63 -10.32 -2.44
CA ASN A 215 -31.33 -9.68 -2.66
C ASN A 215 -30.39 -9.95 -1.46
N PRO A 216 -29.06 -9.86 -1.63
CA PRO A 216 -28.10 -10.05 -0.56
C PRO A 216 -28.32 -9.09 0.61
N PHE A 217 -28.58 -9.61 1.81
CA PHE A 217 -28.63 -8.82 3.04
C PHE A 217 -27.31 -9.02 3.78
N LEU A 218 -26.32 -8.19 3.44
CA LEU A 218 -24.97 -8.25 3.94
C LEU A 218 -24.63 -7.00 4.75
N THR A 219 -24.10 -7.20 5.95
CA THR A 219 -23.66 -6.11 6.81
C THR A 219 -22.21 -6.34 7.20
N VAL A 220 -21.38 -5.34 6.94
CA VAL A 220 -20.03 -5.26 7.48
C VAL A 220 -20.14 -4.78 8.93
N THR A 221 -20.03 -5.71 9.85
CA THR A 221 -20.18 -5.44 11.29
C THR A 221 -18.99 -4.66 11.85
N ASN A 222 -17.79 -4.93 11.33
CA ASN A 222 -16.58 -4.20 11.66
C ASN A 222 -15.66 -4.17 10.42
N LEU A 223 -15.22 -2.97 10.05
CA LEU A 223 -14.23 -2.71 9.02
C LEU A 223 -13.01 -2.10 9.69
N GLU A 224 -11.85 -2.74 9.59
CA GLU A 224 -10.57 -2.13 9.95
C GLU A 224 -9.77 -1.88 8.69
N ARG A 225 -9.59 -0.61 8.35
CA ARG A 225 -8.83 -0.20 7.17
C ARG A 225 -7.50 0.40 7.60
N ALA A 226 -6.40 -0.26 7.29
CA ALA A 226 -5.05 0.24 7.49
C ALA A 226 -4.49 0.80 6.18
N ILE A 227 -4.03 2.05 6.21
CA ILE A 227 -3.39 2.73 5.09
C ILE A 227 -1.96 3.04 5.53
N GLU A 228 -0.99 2.29 5.04
CA GLU A 228 0.43 2.49 5.31
C GLU A 228 1.13 3.22 4.17
N VAL A 229 1.62 4.42 4.45
CA VAL A 229 2.26 5.28 3.46
C VAL A 229 3.77 5.07 3.48
N SER A 230 4.35 4.61 2.37
CA SER A 230 5.80 4.52 2.18
C SER A 230 6.30 5.54 1.16
N HIS A 231 7.32 6.33 1.53
CA HIS A 231 7.95 7.27 0.60
C HIS A 231 8.89 6.58 -0.40
N TRP A 232 9.09 5.27 -0.26
CA TRP A 232 9.87 4.46 -1.21
C TRP A 232 9.10 4.08 -2.47
N GLY A 233 7.79 4.35 -2.56
CA GLY A 233 7.06 4.32 -3.84
C GLY A 233 5.65 3.75 -3.80
N VAL A 234 5.25 3.07 -2.72
CA VAL A 234 3.93 2.42 -2.62
C VAL A 234 3.19 2.82 -1.35
N ILE A 235 1.87 2.86 -1.45
CA ILE A 235 0.97 2.91 -0.29
C ILE A 235 0.30 1.55 -0.20
N SER A 236 0.39 0.91 0.97
CA SER A 236 -0.28 -0.35 1.25
C SER A 236 -1.64 -0.09 1.88
N VAL A 237 -2.68 -0.70 1.36
CA VAL A 237 -4.01 -0.69 1.96
C VAL A 237 -4.38 -2.12 2.33
N GLU A 238 -4.67 -2.37 3.59
CA GLU A 238 -5.18 -3.65 4.09
C GLU A 238 -6.51 -3.41 4.81
N GLU A 239 -7.54 -4.16 4.44
CA GLU A 239 -8.88 -4.11 5.00
C GLU A 239 -9.21 -5.45 5.64
N VAL A 240 -9.45 -5.44 6.94
CA VAL A 240 -9.99 -6.57 7.70
C VAL A 240 -11.49 -6.39 7.82
N ILE A 241 -12.26 -7.36 7.33
CA ILE A 241 -13.70 -7.22 7.11
C ILE A 241 -14.44 -8.35 7.81
N ASP A 242 -15.23 -7.97 8.82
CA ASP A 242 -16.19 -8.85 9.50
C ASP A 242 -17.56 -8.72 8.85
N LEU A 243 -17.91 -9.68 8.00
CA LEU A 243 -19.15 -9.68 7.22
C LEU A 243 -20.18 -10.65 7.80
N ARG A 244 -21.43 -10.21 7.92
CA ARG A 244 -22.55 -11.04 8.38
C ARG A 244 -23.71 -10.98 7.40
N HIS A 245 -24.36 -12.11 7.16
CA HIS A 245 -25.66 -12.13 6.49
C HIS A 245 -26.77 -11.79 7.48
N THR A 246 -27.40 -10.62 7.33
CA THR A 246 -28.40 -10.05 8.26
C THR A 246 -29.85 -10.27 7.83
N GLY A 247 -30.08 -10.92 6.68
CA GLY A 247 -31.39 -11.43 6.27
C GLY A 247 -31.96 -12.54 7.17
N ALA A 248 -33.03 -13.19 6.73
CA ALA A 248 -33.74 -14.21 7.50
C ALA A 248 -32.82 -15.40 7.85
N ILE A 249 -32.79 -15.76 9.13
CA ILE A 249 -31.85 -16.75 9.68
C ILE A 249 -32.18 -18.15 9.16
N LEU A 250 -31.15 -18.93 8.82
CA LEU A 250 -31.34 -20.31 8.40
C LEU A 250 -31.96 -21.15 9.52
N LYS A 251 -33.13 -21.72 9.22
CA LYS A 251 -33.85 -22.68 10.07
C LYS A 251 -33.56 -24.10 9.60
N GLY A 252 -33.15 -24.95 10.53
CA GLY A 252 -32.84 -26.36 10.25
C GLY A 252 -31.40 -26.57 9.76
N SER A 253 -31.14 -27.73 9.18
CA SER A 253 -29.81 -28.12 8.70
C SER A 253 -29.53 -27.60 7.29
N PHE A 254 -28.28 -27.22 7.04
CA PHE A 254 -27.79 -26.99 5.69
C PHE A 254 -27.51 -28.33 4.99
N SER A 255 -28.09 -28.53 3.80
CA SER A 255 -27.86 -29.67 2.93
C SER A 255 -27.12 -29.23 1.67
N ARG A 256 -25.83 -29.59 1.58
CA ARG A 256 -25.01 -29.30 0.39
C ARG A 256 -25.57 -29.98 -0.86
N TYR A 257 -26.14 -31.17 -0.72
CA TYR A 257 -26.75 -31.92 -1.80
C TYR A 257 -27.93 -31.15 -2.40
N GLU A 258 -28.87 -30.70 -1.56
CA GLU A 258 -30.03 -29.92 -2.01
C GLU A 258 -29.60 -28.57 -2.61
N TYR A 259 -28.56 -27.94 -2.06
CA TYR A 259 -28.03 -26.67 -2.57
C TYR A 259 -27.39 -26.76 -3.96
N GLN A 260 -26.84 -27.93 -4.30
CA GLN A 260 -26.20 -28.17 -5.59
C GLN A 260 -27.17 -28.74 -6.62
N ARG A 261 -28.13 -29.56 -6.19
CA ARG A 261 -29.08 -30.25 -7.06
C ARG A 261 -30.25 -29.36 -7.46
N ASP A 262 -30.87 -28.71 -6.49
CA ASP A 262 -31.93 -27.73 -6.73
C ASP A 262 -31.32 -26.33 -6.60
N GLN A 263 -31.83 -25.33 -7.31
CA GLN A 263 -31.43 -23.92 -7.10
C GLN A 263 -31.96 -23.37 -5.75
N ASN A 264 -32.00 -24.21 -4.71
CA ASN A 264 -32.37 -23.88 -3.35
C ASN A 264 -31.30 -22.96 -2.72
N GLY A 265 -31.72 -22.08 -1.82
CA GLY A 265 -30.87 -21.03 -1.25
C GLY A 265 -30.82 -19.75 -2.09
N VAL A 266 -31.97 -19.33 -2.66
CA VAL A 266 -32.09 -18.08 -3.44
C VAL A 266 -31.69 -16.85 -2.62
N SER A 267 -31.99 -16.85 -1.32
CA SER A 267 -31.62 -15.79 -0.39
C SER A 267 -30.18 -15.87 0.11
N SER A 268 -29.41 -16.90 -0.26
CA SER A 268 -28.02 -17.04 0.18
C SER A 268 -27.05 -16.26 -0.71
N VAL A 269 -25.93 -15.83 -0.13
CA VAL A 269 -24.88 -15.10 -0.85
C VAL A 269 -23.77 -16.06 -1.24
N LYS A 270 -23.55 -16.19 -2.56
CA LYS A 270 -22.49 -17.03 -3.13
C LYS A 270 -21.20 -16.26 -3.35
N SER A 271 -21.30 -15.07 -3.89
CA SER A 271 -20.20 -14.14 -4.12
C SER A 271 -20.74 -12.72 -4.16
N PHE A 272 -19.84 -11.75 -4.08
CA PHE A 272 -20.14 -10.33 -4.24
C PHE A 272 -18.94 -9.65 -4.89
N LYS A 273 -19.18 -8.51 -5.53
CA LYS A 273 -18.13 -7.79 -6.27
C LYS A 273 -17.64 -6.63 -5.43
N THR A 274 -16.32 -6.50 -5.35
CA THR A 274 -15.61 -5.37 -4.78
C THR A 274 -14.98 -4.57 -5.93
N VAL A 275 -14.91 -3.26 -5.81
CA VAL A 275 -14.36 -2.38 -6.84
C VAL A 275 -13.21 -1.63 -6.20
N LEU A 276 -12.01 -1.92 -6.69
CA LEU A 276 -10.77 -1.32 -6.23
C LEU A 276 -10.35 -0.19 -7.19
N PRO A 277 -9.49 0.73 -6.75
CA PRO A 277 -8.91 1.74 -7.64
C PRO A 277 -8.21 1.11 -8.85
N ALA A 278 -8.21 1.82 -9.99
CA ALA A 278 -7.60 1.34 -11.24
C ALA A 278 -6.12 0.98 -11.12
N SER A 279 -5.40 1.64 -10.19
CA SER A 279 -3.98 1.46 -9.92
C SER A 279 -3.67 0.43 -8.85
N ALA A 280 -4.68 -0.34 -8.39
CA ALA A 280 -4.47 -1.42 -7.44
C ALA A 280 -3.58 -2.52 -8.01
N MET A 281 -2.52 -2.86 -7.28
CA MET A 281 -1.52 -3.89 -7.62
C MET A 281 -1.36 -4.89 -6.47
N ASP A 282 -0.86 -6.08 -6.78
CA ASP A 282 -0.55 -7.15 -5.83
C ASP A 282 -1.67 -7.43 -4.83
N VAL A 283 -2.90 -7.54 -5.36
CA VAL A 283 -4.10 -7.78 -4.56
C VAL A 283 -4.10 -9.19 -3.99
N TYR A 284 -4.32 -9.30 -2.68
CA TYR A 284 -4.43 -10.59 -1.99
C TYR A 284 -5.74 -10.66 -1.21
N TYR A 285 -6.32 -11.87 -1.21
CA TYR A 285 -7.56 -12.20 -0.52
C TYR A 285 -7.34 -13.44 0.34
N ARG A 286 -7.37 -13.26 1.66
CA ARG A 286 -7.03 -14.29 2.65
C ARG A 286 -7.97 -14.23 3.85
N ASP A 287 -7.94 -15.26 4.68
CA ASP A 287 -8.51 -15.25 6.03
C ASP A 287 -7.46 -15.66 7.06
N GLU A 288 -7.89 -15.85 8.31
CA GLU A 288 -7.01 -16.24 9.42
C GLU A 288 -6.30 -17.58 9.18
N ILE A 289 -6.89 -18.49 8.38
CA ILE A 289 -6.33 -19.82 8.12
C ILE A 289 -5.56 -19.90 6.79
N GLY A 290 -5.49 -18.81 6.03
CA GLY A 290 -4.61 -18.68 4.88
C GLY A 290 -5.31 -18.12 3.64
N ASN A 291 -4.72 -18.39 2.47
CA ASN A 291 -5.21 -17.86 1.21
C ASN A 291 -6.60 -18.41 0.85
N ILE A 292 -7.44 -17.58 0.22
CA ILE A 292 -8.71 -18.00 -0.39
C ILE A 292 -8.57 -17.87 -1.90
N SER A 293 -8.45 -19.00 -2.61
CA SER A 293 -8.25 -19.03 -4.06
C SER A 293 -9.51 -18.77 -4.87
N THR A 294 -10.67 -18.67 -4.23
CA THR A 294 -11.97 -18.42 -4.87
C THR A 294 -12.21 -16.92 -5.02
N SER A 295 -11.42 -16.28 -5.89
CA SER A 295 -11.60 -14.89 -6.29
C SER A 295 -11.32 -14.73 -7.78
N HIS A 296 -12.01 -13.81 -8.46
CA HIS A 296 -11.76 -13.50 -9.86
C HIS A 296 -11.56 -12.00 -10.03
N MET A 297 -10.36 -11.61 -10.50
CA MET A 297 -10.02 -10.22 -10.73
C MET A 297 -10.14 -9.88 -12.22
N ARG A 298 -10.73 -8.72 -12.50
CA ARG A 298 -10.84 -8.13 -13.83
C ARG A 298 -10.36 -6.69 -13.79
N VAL A 299 -9.23 -6.42 -14.45
CA VAL A 299 -8.67 -5.08 -14.59
C VAL A 299 -9.43 -4.36 -15.72
N LEU A 300 -10.08 -3.25 -15.39
CA LEU A 300 -10.73 -2.34 -16.33
C LEU A 300 -9.87 -1.08 -16.51
N HIS A 301 -10.30 -0.18 -17.39
CA HIS A 301 -9.59 1.09 -17.62
C HIS A 301 -9.69 2.03 -16.42
N ASP A 302 -10.83 2.03 -15.71
CA ASP A 302 -11.21 2.98 -14.68
C ASP A 302 -11.30 2.37 -13.27
N ALA A 303 -11.21 1.05 -13.15
CA ALA A 303 -11.25 0.33 -11.88
C ALA A 303 -10.67 -1.07 -12.00
N VAL A 304 -10.44 -1.72 -10.86
CA VAL A 304 -10.20 -3.16 -10.80
C VAL A 304 -11.38 -3.82 -10.11
N GLU A 305 -12.12 -4.66 -10.84
CA GLU A 305 -13.22 -5.44 -10.26
C GLU A 305 -12.67 -6.74 -9.67
N LEU A 306 -13.13 -7.07 -8.46
CA LEU A 306 -12.80 -8.31 -7.77
C LEU A 306 -14.09 -9.02 -7.37
N ASP A 307 -14.40 -10.14 -8.01
CA ASP A 307 -15.47 -11.05 -7.57
C ASP A 307 -14.95 -11.92 -6.43
N VAL A 308 -15.46 -11.67 -5.23
CA VAL A 308 -15.04 -12.31 -3.98
C VAL A 308 -16.03 -13.41 -3.63
N ARG A 309 -15.52 -14.64 -3.50
CA ARG A 309 -16.30 -15.79 -3.05
C ARG A 309 -15.76 -16.29 -1.72
N PRO A 310 -16.53 -16.14 -0.62
CA PRO A 310 -16.18 -16.73 0.67
C PRO A 310 -16.04 -18.26 0.60
N ARG A 311 -15.36 -18.86 1.58
CA ARG A 311 -15.14 -20.33 1.64
C ARG A 311 -16.43 -21.15 1.60
N PHE A 312 -17.52 -20.59 2.10
CA PHE A 312 -18.85 -21.18 2.11
C PHE A 312 -19.90 -20.11 1.76
N PRO A 313 -21.04 -20.49 1.13
CA PRO A 313 -22.12 -19.55 0.88
C PRO A 313 -22.68 -19.03 2.21
N LEU A 314 -23.03 -17.76 2.28
CA LEU A 314 -23.58 -17.17 3.49
C LEU A 314 -25.10 -17.30 3.47
N PHE A 315 -25.64 -18.08 4.40
CA PHE A 315 -27.07 -18.04 4.75
C PHE A 315 -27.29 -17.08 5.91
N GLY A 316 -28.54 -16.66 6.13
CA GLY A 316 -28.86 -15.72 7.21
C GLY A 316 -28.34 -16.17 8.57
N GLY A 317 -27.69 -15.24 9.26
CA GLY A 317 -27.02 -15.46 10.54
C GLY A 317 -25.55 -15.88 10.42
N TRP A 318 -25.12 -16.40 9.27
CA TRP A 318 -23.72 -16.80 9.08
C TRP A 318 -22.80 -15.58 8.94
N LYS A 319 -21.55 -15.77 9.34
CA LYS A 319 -20.52 -14.75 9.36
C LYS A 319 -19.30 -15.25 8.60
N THR A 320 -18.59 -14.34 7.96
CA THR A 320 -17.26 -14.59 7.40
C THR A 320 -16.35 -13.44 7.80
N HIS A 321 -15.11 -13.79 8.07
CA HIS A 321 -14.03 -12.85 8.34
C HIS A 321 -13.00 -13.02 7.23
N TYR A 322 -12.55 -11.92 6.63
CA TYR A 322 -11.51 -11.96 5.62
C TYR A 322 -10.68 -10.69 5.60
N ILE A 323 -9.51 -10.79 4.99
CA ILE A 323 -8.55 -9.72 4.79
C ILE A 323 -8.40 -9.53 3.29
N LEU A 324 -8.62 -8.30 2.84
CA LEU A 324 -8.38 -7.86 1.48
C LEU A 324 -7.31 -6.78 1.52
N GLY A 325 -6.19 -7.00 0.84
CA GLY A 325 -5.14 -6.00 0.75
C GLY A 325 -4.63 -5.81 -0.66
N TYR A 326 -4.12 -4.62 -0.93
CA TYR A 326 -3.62 -4.19 -2.22
C TYR A 326 -2.63 -3.03 -2.03
N TYR A 327 -1.83 -2.78 -3.06
CA TYR A 327 -0.93 -1.64 -3.13
C TYR A 327 -1.40 -0.65 -4.18
N VAL A 328 -1.14 0.63 -3.94
CA VAL A 328 -1.30 1.68 -4.94
C VAL A 328 -0.01 2.50 -5.07
N PRO A 329 0.31 2.99 -6.27
CA PRO A 329 1.47 3.84 -6.47
C PRO A 329 1.31 5.18 -5.72
N THR A 330 2.39 5.59 -5.04
CA THR A 330 2.35 6.79 -4.19
C THR A 330 2.08 8.07 -4.98
N TYR A 331 2.53 8.16 -6.24
CA TYR A 331 2.41 9.38 -7.05
C TYR A 331 0.97 9.80 -7.38
N GLU A 332 -0.01 8.89 -7.26
CA GLU A 332 -1.43 9.19 -7.55
C GLU A 332 -2.15 9.84 -6.36
N TYR A 333 -1.71 9.50 -5.14
CA TYR A 333 -2.43 9.85 -3.91
C TYR A 333 -1.62 10.78 -2.98
N LEU A 334 -0.31 10.92 -3.21
CA LEU A 334 0.58 11.73 -2.39
C LEU A 334 1.16 12.90 -3.19
N TYR A 335 0.80 14.11 -2.76
CA TYR A 335 1.29 15.36 -3.32
C TYR A 335 2.35 15.94 -2.41
N ASN A 336 3.36 16.60 -2.98
CA ASN A 336 4.41 17.23 -2.19
C ASN A 336 4.82 18.60 -2.73
N SER A 337 5.23 19.48 -1.80
CA SER A 337 5.84 20.78 -2.09
C SER A 337 6.97 21.01 -1.10
N GLY A 338 8.21 20.83 -1.56
CA GLY A 338 9.38 20.78 -0.70
C GLY A 338 9.28 19.61 0.30
N ASP A 339 9.31 19.95 1.60
CA ASP A 339 9.16 19.01 2.73
C ASP A 339 7.70 18.90 3.24
N GLN A 340 6.74 19.60 2.61
CA GLN A 340 5.31 19.44 2.90
C GLN A 340 4.73 18.33 2.03
N TYR A 341 3.97 17.44 2.65
CA TYR A 341 3.27 16.34 1.98
C TYR A 341 1.78 16.40 2.29
N ALA A 342 0.96 16.06 1.31
CA ALA A 342 -0.48 15.96 1.41
C ALA A 342 -0.93 14.62 0.81
N LEU A 343 -1.42 13.72 1.66
CA LEU A 343 -2.06 12.47 1.28
C LEU A 343 -3.55 12.74 1.05
N GLN A 344 -4.10 12.31 -0.07
CA GLN A 344 -5.54 12.32 -0.33
C GLN A 344 -5.99 10.90 -0.71
N MET A 345 -6.89 10.32 0.08
CA MET A 345 -7.43 8.96 -0.17
C MET A 345 -8.86 8.84 0.37
N ARG A 346 -9.61 7.87 -0.15
CA ARG A 346 -10.96 7.54 0.30
C ARG A 346 -10.97 7.09 1.76
N PHE A 347 -11.93 7.56 2.55
CA PHE A 347 -12.10 7.14 3.94
C PHE A 347 -12.53 5.67 4.04
N VAL A 348 -13.62 5.31 3.37
CA VAL A 348 -14.04 3.92 3.09
C VAL A 348 -14.12 3.71 1.58
N ASP A 349 -13.85 2.50 1.11
CA ASP A 349 -13.97 2.15 -0.30
C ASP A 349 -15.20 1.29 -0.57
N HIS A 350 -15.45 1.02 -1.84
CA HIS A 350 -16.53 0.14 -2.26
C HIS A 350 -16.22 -1.32 -1.89
N ILE A 351 -17.03 -1.90 -1.00
CA ILE A 351 -16.92 -3.32 -0.61
C ILE A 351 -17.85 -4.20 -1.47
N PHE A 352 -19.13 -3.83 -1.56
CA PHE A 352 -20.15 -4.43 -2.41
C PHE A 352 -21.29 -3.43 -2.65
N ASP A 353 -22.07 -3.65 -3.71
CA ASP A 353 -23.22 -2.80 -4.05
C ASP A 353 -24.21 -2.71 -2.88
N ASP A 354 -24.67 -1.50 -2.57
CA ASP A 354 -25.55 -1.20 -1.43
C ASP A 354 -24.96 -1.61 -0.08
N SER A 355 -23.64 -1.41 0.07
CA SER A 355 -22.92 -1.76 1.29
C SER A 355 -23.41 -1.02 2.52
N VAL A 356 -23.49 -1.78 3.62
CA VAL A 356 -23.80 -1.29 4.97
C VAL A 356 -22.63 -1.64 5.87
N THR A 357 -22.04 -0.62 6.49
CA THR A 357 -20.95 -0.80 7.46
C THR A 357 -21.36 -0.21 8.80
N ASP A 358 -21.54 -1.06 9.81
CA ASP A 358 -21.97 -0.66 11.14
C ASP A 358 -20.89 0.16 11.85
N LYS A 359 -19.63 -0.27 11.71
CA LYS A 359 -18.47 0.36 12.29
C LYS A 359 -17.28 0.27 11.34
N ALA A 360 -16.63 1.40 11.09
CA ALA A 360 -15.34 1.47 10.42
C ALA A 360 -14.30 2.16 11.29
N THR A 361 -13.11 1.56 11.36
CA THR A 361 -11.91 2.10 12.00
C THR A 361 -10.83 2.25 10.94
N VAL A 362 -10.48 3.49 10.61
CA VAL A 362 -9.45 3.82 9.62
C VAL A 362 -8.17 4.22 10.35
N ARG A 363 -7.08 3.50 10.06
CA ARG A 363 -5.73 3.71 10.62
C ARG A 363 -4.82 4.22 9.51
N ILE A 364 -4.40 5.47 9.63
CA ILE A 364 -3.49 6.11 8.67
C ILE A 364 -2.08 6.08 9.29
N ILE A 365 -1.22 5.20 8.79
CA ILE A 365 0.14 4.97 9.26
C ILE A 365 1.07 5.81 8.37
N LEU A 366 1.62 6.88 8.95
CA LEU A 366 2.55 7.78 8.27
C LEU A 366 4.00 7.32 8.50
N PRO A 367 4.96 7.72 7.65
CA PRO A 367 6.36 7.35 7.84
C PRO A 367 6.95 7.85 9.16
N GLU A 368 7.98 7.16 9.63
CA GLU A 368 8.75 7.59 10.80
C GLU A 368 9.34 9.00 10.57
N GLY A 369 9.22 9.88 11.56
CA GLY A 369 9.67 11.27 11.43
C GLY A 369 8.68 12.24 10.79
N ALA A 370 7.45 11.80 10.47
CA ALA A 370 6.36 12.70 10.10
C ALA A 370 5.96 13.62 11.27
N THR A 371 5.89 14.92 11.01
CA THR A 371 5.58 15.98 12.01
C THR A 371 4.51 16.94 11.50
N ASP A 372 3.99 17.82 12.37
CA ASP A 372 2.97 18.84 12.03
C ASP A 372 1.73 18.27 11.29
N ILE A 373 1.22 17.15 11.80
CA ILE A 373 0.13 16.40 11.15
C ILE A 373 -1.21 17.14 11.28
N LYS A 374 -1.82 17.45 10.14
CA LYS A 374 -3.13 18.11 10.03
C LYS A 374 -4.08 17.27 9.20
N LEU A 375 -5.17 16.84 9.83
CA LEU A 375 -6.20 16.04 9.21
C LEU A 375 -7.37 16.93 8.74
N ARG A 376 -7.85 16.69 7.52
CA ARG A 376 -9.11 17.19 6.99
C ARG A 376 -9.98 16.00 6.60
N VAL A 377 -11.20 15.99 7.10
CA VAL A 377 -12.16 14.91 6.88
C VAL A 377 -13.37 15.43 6.09
N PRO A 378 -13.96 14.60 5.21
CA PRO A 378 -15.09 15.02 4.39
C PRO A 378 -16.40 15.20 5.19
N TYR A 379 -16.53 14.45 6.29
CA TYR A 379 -17.70 14.48 7.18
C TYR A 379 -17.26 14.25 8.63
N GLN A 380 -18.19 14.41 9.57
CA GLN A 380 -17.91 14.25 10.99
C GLN A 380 -17.52 12.80 11.31
N VAL A 381 -16.30 12.64 11.85
CA VAL A 381 -15.76 11.36 12.33
C VAL A 381 -15.19 11.54 13.74
N LYS A 382 -15.13 10.45 14.50
CA LYS A 382 -14.55 10.44 15.84
C LYS A 382 -13.06 10.12 15.73
N ARG A 383 -12.19 11.09 16.02
CA ARG A 383 -10.75 10.84 16.13
C ARG A 383 -10.44 10.19 17.47
N LEU A 384 -9.80 9.02 17.44
CA LEU A 384 -9.28 8.36 18.63
C LEU A 384 -7.87 8.85 18.94
N ASN A 385 -7.31 8.41 20.07
CA ASN A 385 -5.94 8.75 20.43
C ASN A 385 -4.97 8.24 19.36
N ASP A 386 -4.04 9.10 18.95
CA ASP A 386 -2.97 8.73 18.02
C ASP A 386 -2.13 7.59 18.64
N GLN A 387 -1.69 6.66 17.79
CA GLN A 387 -0.95 5.47 18.19
C GLN A 387 0.44 5.46 17.54
N ARG A 388 1.26 4.48 17.90
CA ARG A 388 2.51 4.15 17.20
C ARG A 388 2.45 2.77 16.60
N HIS A 389 2.92 2.64 15.37
CA HIS A 389 3.10 1.38 14.66
C HIS A 389 4.59 1.10 14.51
N TYR A 390 4.98 -0.15 14.69
CA TYR A 390 6.37 -0.58 14.53
C TYR A 390 6.39 -1.66 13.45
N THR A 391 7.10 -1.39 12.36
CA THR A 391 7.36 -2.35 11.28
C THR A 391 8.87 -2.51 11.07
N TYR A 392 9.26 -3.14 9.96
CA TYR A 392 10.65 -3.35 9.59
C TYR A 392 11.43 -2.03 9.48
N LEU A 393 12.67 -2.04 9.97
CA LEU A 393 13.61 -0.91 9.91
C LEU A 393 13.18 0.37 10.67
N ASP A 394 12.12 0.30 11.47
CA ASP A 394 11.71 1.41 12.32
C ASP A 394 12.53 1.48 13.62
N THR A 395 12.81 2.67 14.11
CA THR A 395 13.53 2.88 15.39
C THR A 395 12.68 3.49 16.49
N ILE A 396 11.94 4.55 16.18
CA ILE A 396 11.09 5.31 17.11
C ILE A 396 9.62 4.90 16.96
N GLY A 397 9.27 4.38 15.78
CA GLY A 397 7.93 3.98 15.38
C GLY A 397 7.21 5.05 14.55
N ARG A 398 6.31 4.56 13.69
CA ARG A 398 5.48 5.33 12.77
C ARG A 398 4.28 5.94 13.48
N PRO A 399 4.00 7.25 13.33
CA PRO A 399 2.80 7.85 13.91
C PRO A 399 1.54 7.38 13.16
N VAL A 400 0.50 7.02 13.93
CA VAL A 400 -0.76 6.51 13.39
C VAL A 400 -1.92 7.40 13.82
N ILE A 401 -2.68 7.88 12.84
CA ILE A 401 -3.95 8.58 13.07
C ILE A 401 -5.06 7.52 13.03
N VAL A 402 -5.89 7.48 14.06
CA VAL A 402 -7.01 6.52 14.15
C VAL A 402 -8.34 7.25 14.13
N LEU A 403 -9.19 6.91 13.16
CA LEU A 403 -10.49 7.51 12.93
C LEU A 403 -11.58 6.45 13.02
N GLU A 404 -12.65 6.73 13.74
CA GLU A 404 -13.78 5.83 13.93
C GLU A 404 -15.06 6.51 13.42
N LYS A 405 -15.87 5.78 12.66
CA LYS A 405 -17.21 6.20 12.24
C LYS A 405 -18.15 5.00 12.19
N THR A 406 -19.39 5.23 12.59
CA THR A 406 -20.46 4.23 12.57
C THR A 406 -21.49 4.55 11.51
N ASN A 407 -22.27 3.54 11.12
CA ASN A 407 -23.38 3.62 10.19
C ASN A 407 -23.01 4.29 8.85
N LEU A 408 -22.16 3.61 8.09
CA LEU A 408 -21.65 4.05 6.79
C LEU A 408 -22.36 3.29 5.66
N VAL A 409 -22.55 4.01 4.56
CA VAL A 409 -23.15 3.58 3.30
C VAL A 409 -22.34 4.18 2.14
N GLU A 410 -22.57 3.75 0.91
CA GLU A 410 -21.79 4.16 -0.27
C GLU A 410 -21.67 5.68 -0.48
N GLN A 411 -22.66 6.47 -0.05
CA GLN A 411 -22.59 7.94 -0.12
C GLN A 411 -21.42 8.53 0.72
N HIS A 412 -20.82 7.74 1.62
CA HIS A 412 -19.67 8.10 2.43
C HIS A 412 -18.32 7.76 1.79
N ILE A 413 -18.30 7.22 0.56
CA ILE A 413 -17.07 7.02 -0.21
C ILE A 413 -16.58 8.39 -0.69
N GLN A 414 -15.84 9.07 0.19
CA GLN A 414 -15.30 10.40 -0.01
C GLN A 414 -13.86 10.46 0.50
N ASP A 415 -13.08 11.40 -0.04
CA ASP A 415 -11.68 11.54 0.27
C ASP A 415 -11.45 12.32 1.57
N PHE A 416 -10.52 11.84 2.39
CA PHE A 416 -9.89 12.62 3.44
C PHE A 416 -8.54 13.16 2.95
N GLN A 417 -8.02 14.20 3.61
CA GLN A 417 -6.68 14.72 3.36
C GLN A 417 -5.84 14.79 4.64
N VAL A 418 -4.62 14.28 4.61
CA VAL A 418 -3.64 14.42 5.69
C VAL A 418 -2.44 15.20 5.21
N HIS A 419 -2.19 16.34 5.83
CA HIS A 419 -1.01 17.16 5.58
C HIS A 419 0.02 16.89 6.69
N TYR A 420 1.28 16.70 6.32
CA TYR A 420 2.36 16.51 7.28
C TYR A 420 3.69 16.99 6.71
N LYS A 421 4.67 17.20 7.59
CA LYS A 421 6.04 17.55 7.24
C LYS A 421 6.94 16.33 7.36
N PHE A 422 7.76 16.12 6.35
CA PHE A 422 8.75 15.05 6.34
C PHE A 422 10.01 15.51 5.59
N LYS A 423 11.17 15.35 6.23
CA LYS A 423 12.46 15.70 5.62
C LYS A 423 12.98 14.51 4.82
N LYS A 424 13.19 14.66 3.51
CA LYS A 424 13.67 13.58 2.63
C LYS A 424 14.96 12.91 3.11
N LEU A 425 15.85 13.65 3.77
CA LEU A 425 17.09 13.11 4.35
C LEU A 425 16.85 12.01 5.39
N LEU A 426 15.71 12.02 6.08
CA LEU A 426 15.36 10.97 7.07
C LEU A 426 15.17 9.60 6.41
N MET A 427 14.85 9.53 5.11
CA MET A 427 14.76 8.24 4.41
C MET A 427 16.09 7.48 4.38
N LEU A 428 17.24 8.18 4.47
CA LEU A 428 18.55 7.54 4.51
C LEU A 428 18.81 6.78 5.82
N GLN A 429 18.00 7.02 6.86
CA GLN A 429 18.12 6.31 8.13
C GLN A 429 17.91 4.81 7.98
N GLU A 430 16.93 4.37 7.18
CA GLU A 430 16.61 2.94 7.03
C GLU A 430 17.75 2.15 6.38
N PRO A 431 18.36 2.56 5.24
CA PRO A 431 19.54 1.88 4.70
C PRO A 431 20.75 1.96 5.63
N LEU A 432 20.96 3.10 6.30
CA LEU A 432 22.09 3.26 7.23
C LEU A 432 21.97 2.31 8.43
N LEU A 433 20.76 2.03 8.90
CA LEU A 433 20.54 1.05 9.97
C LEU A 433 21.08 -0.34 9.58
N VAL A 434 20.80 -0.79 8.36
CA VAL A 434 21.31 -2.07 7.84
C VAL A 434 22.83 -2.06 7.71
N VAL A 435 23.40 -0.97 7.18
CA VAL A 435 24.85 -0.80 7.04
C VAL A 435 25.55 -0.87 8.40
N VAL A 436 25.01 -0.20 9.43
CA VAL A 436 25.59 -0.22 10.78
C VAL A 436 25.57 -1.63 11.36
N VAL A 437 24.46 -2.37 11.23
CA VAL A 437 24.37 -3.75 11.73
C VAL A 437 25.40 -4.66 11.05
N LEU A 438 25.51 -4.59 9.72
CA LEU A 438 26.50 -5.36 8.98
C LEU A 438 27.94 -4.95 9.34
N TYR A 439 28.20 -3.65 9.48
CA TYR A 439 29.51 -3.14 9.90
C TYR A 439 29.92 -3.66 11.28
N LEU A 440 28.99 -3.65 12.24
CA LEU A 440 29.24 -4.19 13.59
C LEU A 440 29.53 -5.69 13.57
N LEU A 441 28.86 -6.45 12.70
CA LEU A 441 29.15 -7.88 12.51
C LEU A 441 30.59 -8.09 11.99
N PHE A 442 31.01 -7.36 10.95
CA PHE A 442 32.37 -7.45 10.44
C PHE A 442 33.40 -6.98 11.48
N LEU A 443 33.10 -5.93 12.24
CA LEU A 443 33.95 -5.46 13.31
C LEU A 443 34.12 -6.53 14.40
N LEU A 444 33.04 -7.23 14.76
CA LEU A 444 33.08 -8.34 15.71
C LEU A 444 33.96 -9.47 15.18
N VAL A 445 33.83 -9.85 13.90
CA VAL A 445 34.71 -10.85 13.27
C VAL A 445 36.17 -10.40 13.31
N VAL A 446 36.45 -9.14 12.96
CA VAL A 446 37.82 -8.59 13.00
C VAL A 446 38.39 -8.63 14.41
N ILE A 447 37.61 -8.26 15.43
CA ILE A 447 38.03 -8.36 16.82
C ILE A 447 38.28 -9.83 17.19
N TYR A 448 37.35 -10.72 16.87
CA TYR A 448 37.43 -12.16 17.19
C TYR A 448 38.68 -12.82 16.61
N VAL A 449 39.04 -12.56 15.33
CA VAL A 449 40.25 -13.13 14.72
C VAL A 449 41.56 -12.51 15.22
N ARG A 450 41.50 -11.40 15.95
CA ARG A 450 42.66 -10.74 16.56
C ARG A 450 42.84 -11.08 18.04
N LEU A 451 41.83 -11.69 18.66
CA LEU A 451 41.92 -12.16 20.04
C LEU A 451 42.56 -13.55 20.06
N ASP A 452 43.84 -13.57 20.44
CA ASP A 452 44.56 -14.79 20.72
C ASP A 452 44.12 -15.32 22.10
N PHE A 453 43.18 -16.27 22.11
CA PHE A 453 42.72 -16.95 23.33
C PHE A 453 43.54 -18.21 23.66
N THR A 454 44.75 -18.33 23.11
CA THR A 454 45.63 -19.49 23.35
C THR A 454 46.19 -19.47 24.77
N ILE A 455 45.91 -20.54 25.53
CA ILE A 455 46.38 -20.71 26.92
C ILE A 455 47.86 -21.17 26.94
N ASN A 456 48.24 -22.13 26.09
CA ASN A 456 49.61 -22.60 25.92
C ASN A 456 50.02 -22.49 24.45
N LYS A 457 51.01 -21.65 24.16
CA LYS A 457 51.52 -21.46 22.80
C LYS A 457 52.35 -22.67 22.38
N ASP A 458 52.01 -23.27 21.25
CA ASP A 458 52.82 -24.34 20.64
C ASP A 458 53.90 -23.70 19.75
N PRO A 459 55.18 -23.74 20.15
CA PRO A 459 56.28 -23.12 19.40
C PRO A 459 56.49 -23.79 18.03
N ILE A 460 56.12 -25.06 17.87
CA ILE A 460 56.28 -25.79 16.60
C ILE A 460 55.26 -25.29 15.57
N TYR A 461 54.02 -25.03 16.01
CA TYR A 461 52.98 -24.49 15.15
C TYR A 461 53.25 -23.03 14.76
N GLU A 462 53.71 -22.19 15.70
CA GLU A 462 54.10 -20.80 15.40
C GLU A 462 55.26 -20.74 14.40
N SER A 463 56.30 -21.59 14.54
CA SER A 463 57.40 -21.65 13.59
C SER A 463 56.93 -22.07 12.18
N LYS A 464 56.00 -23.04 12.07
CA LYS A 464 55.38 -23.41 10.78
C LYS A 464 54.62 -22.25 10.11
N LEU A 465 53.86 -21.47 10.89
CA LEU A 465 53.16 -20.27 10.39
C LEU A 465 54.15 -19.20 9.90
N GLN A 466 55.23 -18.97 10.64
CA GLN A 466 56.28 -18.03 10.23
C GLN A 466 56.99 -18.48 8.95
N VAL A 467 57.31 -19.78 8.83
CA VAL A 467 57.88 -20.36 7.62
C VAL A 467 56.93 -20.18 6.43
N SER A 468 55.64 -20.47 6.59
CA SER A 468 54.63 -20.29 5.54
C SER A 468 54.53 -18.83 5.08
N GLY A 469 54.46 -17.87 6.02
CA GLY A 469 54.42 -16.44 5.66
C GLY A 469 55.72 -15.94 5.00
N LEU A 470 56.87 -16.51 5.35
CA LEU A 470 58.14 -16.21 4.70
C LEU A 470 58.20 -16.80 3.27
N LEU A 471 57.71 -18.02 3.06
CA LEU A 471 57.62 -18.65 1.74
C LEU A 471 56.66 -17.91 0.80
N GLU A 472 55.50 -17.47 1.29
CA GLU A 472 54.56 -16.65 0.52
C GLU A 472 55.22 -15.32 0.08
N LYS A 473 55.98 -14.69 0.99
CA LYS A 473 56.75 -13.49 0.66
C LYS A 473 57.86 -13.78 -0.36
N VAL A 474 58.49 -14.94 -0.31
CA VAL A 474 59.49 -15.39 -1.29
C VAL A 474 58.84 -15.54 -2.67
N ALA A 475 57.72 -16.26 -2.76
CA ALA A 475 56.97 -16.46 -4.00
C ALA A 475 56.54 -15.13 -4.62
N ALA A 476 55.91 -14.23 -3.85
CA ALA A 476 55.50 -12.92 -4.34
C ALA A 476 56.68 -12.03 -4.78
N THR A 477 57.86 -12.20 -4.17
CA THR A 477 59.08 -11.48 -4.59
C THR A 477 59.68 -12.09 -5.86
N GLN A 478 59.53 -13.40 -6.04
CA GLN A 478 60.00 -14.14 -7.21
C GLN A 478 59.16 -13.85 -8.46
N ASP A 479 57.84 -13.70 -8.32
CA ASP A 479 56.95 -13.25 -9.39
C ASP A 479 57.37 -11.86 -9.91
N ARG A 480 57.66 -10.93 -8.99
CA ARG A 480 58.18 -9.60 -9.36
C ARG A 480 59.52 -9.66 -10.10
N ARG A 481 60.35 -10.67 -9.83
CA ARG A 481 61.61 -10.89 -10.58
C ARG A 481 61.34 -11.44 -11.98
N ALA A 482 60.40 -12.36 -12.13
CA ALA A 482 59.99 -12.86 -13.43
C ALA A 482 59.49 -11.72 -14.34
N ASP A 483 58.63 -10.84 -13.80
CA ASP A 483 58.18 -9.62 -14.50
C ASP A 483 59.36 -8.72 -14.92
N LEU A 484 60.37 -8.61 -14.07
CA LEU A 484 61.56 -7.81 -14.34
C LEU A 484 62.40 -8.40 -15.49
N TYR A 485 62.50 -9.72 -15.59
CA TYR A 485 63.16 -10.39 -16.71
C TYR A 485 62.36 -10.25 -18.02
N ALA A 486 61.03 -10.30 -17.97
CA ALA A 486 60.19 -10.02 -19.14
C ALA A 486 60.40 -8.58 -19.67
N ARG A 487 60.44 -7.58 -18.77
CA ARG A 487 60.80 -6.19 -19.13
C ARG A 487 62.21 -6.08 -19.69
N HIS A 488 63.14 -6.93 -19.24
CA HIS A 488 64.50 -6.97 -19.74
C HIS A 488 64.57 -7.50 -21.18
N ASP A 489 63.80 -8.53 -21.54
CA ASP A 489 63.70 -9.01 -22.93
C ASP A 489 62.97 -8.02 -23.85
N GLU A 490 61.96 -7.31 -23.32
CA GLU A 490 61.29 -6.24 -24.05
C GLU A 490 62.25 -5.07 -24.35
N ALA A 491 63.09 -4.69 -23.38
CA ALA A 491 64.15 -3.68 -23.58
C ALA A 491 65.17 -4.11 -24.64
N LEU A 492 65.57 -5.39 -24.66
CA LEU A 492 66.47 -5.96 -25.68
C LEU A 492 65.83 -5.89 -27.08
N THR A 493 64.56 -6.27 -27.19
CA THR A 493 63.79 -6.22 -28.45
C THR A 493 63.62 -4.79 -28.95
N LYS A 494 63.30 -3.86 -28.04
CA LYS A 494 63.17 -2.43 -28.36
C LYS A 494 64.50 -1.84 -28.84
N TYR A 495 65.63 -2.23 -28.23
CA TYR A 495 66.94 -1.76 -28.67
C TYR A 495 67.30 -2.28 -30.09
N LYS A 496 66.98 -3.55 -30.39
CA LYS A 496 67.13 -4.11 -31.76
C LYS A 496 66.34 -3.32 -32.80
N ALA A 497 65.10 -2.93 -32.49
CA ALA A 497 64.22 -2.24 -33.42
C ALA A 497 64.53 -0.74 -33.57
N SER A 498 64.73 -0.03 -32.45
CA SER A 498 64.86 1.44 -32.42
C SER A 498 66.29 1.94 -32.56
N LYS A 499 67.29 1.10 -32.27
CA LYS A 499 68.72 1.46 -32.17
C LYS A 499 69.05 2.55 -31.14
N ASP A 500 68.12 2.88 -30.23
CA ASP A 500 68.34 3.87 -29.17
C ASP A 500 69.19 3.29 -28.03
N ALA A 501 70.49 3.52 -28.08
CA ALA A 501 71.42 3.07 -27.04
C ALA A 501 71.22 3.80 -25.71
N SER A 502 70.79 5.07 -25.74
CA SER A 502 70.65 5.89 -24.54
C SER A 502 69.46 5.45 -23.69
N GLY A 503 68.30 5.23 -24.31
CA GLY A 503 67.10 4.71 -23.66
C GLY A 503 67.26 3.27 -23.19
N PHE A 504 68.01 2.44 -23.93
CA PHE A 504 68.33 1.07 -23.51
C PHE A 504 69.20 1.03 -22.25
N GLN A 505 70.28 1.81 -22.19
CA GLN A 505 71.15 1.89 -21.02
C GLN A 505 70.42 2.45 -19.78
N ALA A 506 69.54 3.43 -19.97
CA ALA A 506 68.67 3.94 -18.90
C ALA A 506 67.73 2.85 -18.35
N SER A 507 67.13 2.05 -19.24
CA SER A 507 66.25 0.94 -18.87
C SER A 507 67.01 -0.17 -18.13
N LEU A 508 68.19 -0.55 -18.62
CA LEU A 508 69.06 -1.53 -17.96
C LEU A 508 69.49 -1.07 -16.56
N LYS A 509 69.80 0.22 -16.38
CA LYS A 509 70.15 0.77 -15.06
C LYS A 509 69.00 0.62 -14.06
N LYS A 510 67.77 0.91 -14.49
CA LYS A 510 66.56 0.75 -13.67
C LYS A 510 66.30 -0.72 -13.31
N ILE A 511 66.34 -1.60 -14.29
CA ILE A 511 66.16 -3.05 -14.13
C ILE A 511 67.21 -3.63 -13.16
N ASN A 512 68.48 -3.25 -13.30
CA ASN A 512 69.53 -3.72 -12.39
C ASN A 512 69.37 -3.21 -10.94
N ALA A 513 68.87 -1.98 -10.76
CA ALA A 513 68.60 -1.43 -9.43
C ALA A 513 67.44 -2.16 -8.75
N GLU A 514 66.33 -2.38 -9.47
CA GLU A 514 65.18 -3.14 -8.96
C GLU A 514 65.55 -4.62 -8.67
N HIS A 515 66.32 -5.27 -9.55
CA HIS A 515 66.83 -6.64 -9.33
C HIS A 515 67.68 -6.74 -8.06
N LYS A 516 68.56 -5.76 -7.81
CA LYS A 516 69.37 -5.71 -6.59
C LYS A 516 68.51 -5.62 -5.33
N THR A 517 67.45 -4.81 -5.34
CA THR A 517 66.52 -4.68 -4.20
C THR A 517 65.75 -5.97 -3.93
N LEU A 518 65.24 -6.61 -4.99
CA LEU A 518 64.57 -7.91 -4.89
C LEU A 518 65.56 -9.03 -4.47
N THR A 519 66.83 -8.90 -4.83
CA THR A 519 67.92 -9.78 -4.38
C THR A 519 68.18 -9.65 -2.89
N GLN A 520 68.27 -8.42 -2.39
CA GLN A 520 68.43 -8.20 -0.97
C GLN A 520 67.22 -8.71 -0.17
N THR A 521 66.00 -8.43 -0.64
CA THR A 521 64.77 -8.86 0.05
C THR A 521 64.69 -10.38 0.19
N LEU A 522 65.05 -11.12 -0.86
CA LEU A 522 65.09 -12.59 -0.82
C LEU A 522 66.26 -13.13 0.01
N ALA A 523 67.40 -12.44 0.06
CA ALA A 523 68.50 -12.79 0.95
C ALA A 523 68.10 -12.62 2.43
N ASP A 524 67.36 -11.55 2.76
CA ASP A 524 66.85 -11.31 4.11
C ASP A 524 65.80 -12.37 4.51
N CYS A 525 64.87 -12.72 3.60
CA CYS A 525 63.90 -13.80 3.82
C CYS A 525 64.60 -15.16 4.01
N LEU A 526 65.60 -15.47 3.18
CA LEU A 526 66.40 -16.69 3.26
C LEU A 526 67.18 -16.77 4.58
N GLY A 527 67.72 -15.65 5.06
CA GLY A 527 68.40 -15.57 6.35
C GLY A 527 67.48 -15.92 7.52
N ARG A 528 66.22 -15.47 7.47
CA ARG A 528 65.19 -15.82 8.47
C ARG A 528 64.71 -17.27 8.32
N LEU A 529 64.50 -17.75 7.10
CA LEU A 529 64.14 -19.15 6.85
C LEU A 529 65.20 -20.12 7.39
N LYS A 530 66.49 -19.82 7.25
CA LYS A 530 67.57 -20.66 7.81
C LYS A 530 67.55 -20.77 9.33
N GLN A 531 66.95 -19.79 10.03
CA GLN A 531 66.81 -19.82 11.49
C GLN A 531 65.62 -20.68 11.93
N GLU A 532 64.54 -20.68 11.15
CA GLU A 532 63.28 -21.37 11.47
C GLU A 532 63.19 -22.80 10.88
N SER A 533 63.64 -23.00 9.63
CA SER A 533 63.64 -24.31 8.94
C SER A 533 64.69 -24.38 7.85
N ILE A 534 65.70 -25.23 8.06
CA ILE A 534 66.76 -25.49 7.08
C ILE A 534 66.19 -26.13 5.81
N GLU A 535 65.22 -27.04 5.95
CA GLU A 535 64.55 -27.74 4.84
C GLU A 535 63.80 -26.75 3.92
N ALA A 536 63.04 -25.82 4.50
CA ALA A 536 62.33 -24.79 3.72
C ALA A 536 63.28 -23.77 3.06
N ALA A 537 64.52 -23.65 3.54
CA ALA A 537 65.52 -22.76 2.96
C ALA A 537 66.21 -23.34 1.73
N GLU A 538 66.23 -24.67 1.52
CA GLU A 538 66.92 -25.29 0.38
C GLU A 538 66.34 -24.90 -0.98
N PRO A 539 65.01 -24.96 -1.22
CA PRO A 539 64.41 -24.52 -2.47
C PRO A 539 64.69 -23.04 -2.77
N VAL A 540 64.69 -22.19 -1.73
CA VAL A 540 64.96 -20.75 -1.86
C VAL A 540 66.43 -20.47 -2.17
N ASN A 541 67.37 -21.24 -1.60
CA ASN A 541 68.79 -21.16 -1.99
C ASN A 541 68.97 -21.56 -3.47
N GLU A 542 68.28 -22.61 -3.91
CA GLU A 542 68.35 -23.06 -5.31
C GLU A 542 67.77 -22.01 -6.27
N LEU A 543 66.65 -21.36 -5.91
CA LEU A 543 66.12 -20.21 -6.66
C LEU A 543 67.14 -19.08 -6.81
N GLN A 544 67.87 -18.73 -5.74
CA GLN A 544 68.92 -17.70 -5.82
C GLN A 544 70.09 -18.13 -6.72
N ARG A 545 70.44 -19.42 -6.73
CA ARG A 545 71.47 -19.97 -7.61
C ARG A 545 71.04 -19.89 -9.08
N LEU A 546 69.82 -20.30 -9.38
CA LEU A 546 69.26 -20.25 -10.74
C LEU A 546 69.08 -18.81 -11.24
N ASP A 547 68.64 -17.89 -10.37
CA ASP A 547 68.53 -16.46 -10.69
C ASP A 547 69.88 -15.85 -11.08
N LYS A 548 70.95 -16.21 -10.38
CA LYS A 548 72.31 -15.78 -10.73
C LYS A 548 72.69 -16.26 -12.14
N LEU A 549 72.43 -17.52 -12.47
CA LEU A 549 72.71 -18.08 -13.80
C LEU A 549 71.84 -17.41 -14.88
N LEU A 550 70.57 -17.14 -14.59
CA LEU A 550 69.66 -16.47 -15.52
C LEU A 550 70.14 -15.04 -15.78
N ARG A 551 70.55 -14.32 -14.73
CA ARG A 551 71.14 -12.98 -14.84
C ARG A 551 72.41 -12.98 -15.69
N GLU A 552 73.29 -13.97 -15.53
CA GLU A 552 74.48 -14.14 -16.36
C GLU A 552 74.11 -14.33 -17.84
N GLN A 553 73.04 -15.08 -18.16
CA GLN A 553 72.54 -15.22 -19.53
C GLN A 553 72.01 -13.88 -20.10
N PHE A 554 71.31 -13.08 -19.29
CA PHE A 554 70.89 -11.74 -19.69
C PHE A 554 72.07 -10.79 -19.94
N GLN A 555 73.11 -10.83 -19.09
CA GLN A 555 74.34 -10.06 -19.31
C GLN A 555 75.08 -10.50 -20.57
N GLN A 556 75.14 -11.81 -20.84
CA GLN A 556 75.69 -12.34 -22.09
C GLN A 556 74.89 -11.88 -23.30
N HIS A 557 73.55 -11.88 -23.25
CA HIS A 557 72.70 -11.37 -24.33
C HIS A 557 73.01 -9.89 -24.61
N VAL A 558 73.06 -9.05 -23.57
CA VAL A 558 73.42 -7.62 -23.70
C VAL A 558 74.78 -7.45 -24.38
N ALA A 559 75.81 -8.15 -23.91
CA ALA A 559 77.17 -8.04 -24.44
C ALA A 559 77.29 -8.48 -25.91
N GLN A 560 76.56 -9.53 -26.31
CA GLN A 560 76.54 -9.99 -27.70
C GLN A 560 75.74 -9.05 -28.61
N LEU A 561 74.63 -8.50 -28.10
CA LEU A 561 73.83 -7.51 -28.81
C LEU A 561 74.62 -6.22 -29.05
N GLU A 562 75.37 -5.73 -28.06
CA GLU A 562 76.25 -4.56 -28.22
C GLU A 562 77.37 -4.82 -29.26
N LYS A 563 77.95 -6.03 -29.29
CA LYS A 563 78.95 -6.41 -30.32
C LYS A 563 78.35 -6.45 -31.72
N PHE A 564 77.12 -6.95 -31.88
CA PHE A 564 76.40 -6.95 -33.14
C PHE A 564 76.05 -5.53 -33.60
N MET A 565 75.49 -4.72 -32.70
CA MET A 565 75.14 -3.31 -32.97
C MET A 565 76.37 -2.45 -33.29
N GLY A 566 77.52 -2.76 -32.69
CA GLY A 566 78.81 -2.12 -32.96
C GLY A 566 79.55 -2.66 -34.20
N GLY A 567 78.93 -3.54 -35.00
CA GLY A 567 79.49 -4.08 -36.25
C GLY A 567 80.63 -5.09 -36.09
N LYS A 568 80.89 -5.57 -34.86
CA LYS A 568 82.00 -6.48 -34.52
C LYS A 568 81.64 -7.97 -34.63
N MET A 569 80.42 -8.29 -35.10
CA MET A 569 79.92 -9.65 -35.24
C MET A 569 78.98 -9.76 -36.44
N SER A 570 79.04 -10.86 -37.19
CA SER A 570 78.16 -11.06 -38.35
C SER A 570 76.73 -11.40 -37.92
N LYS A 571 75.75 -11.13 -38.78
CA LYS A 571 74.33 -11.41 -38.52
C LYS A 571 74.09 -12.90 -38.22
N GLN A 572 74.75 -13.80 -38.96
CA GLN A 572 74.59 -15.24 -38.76
C GLN A 572 75.15 -15.68 -37.40
N GLN A 573 76.36 -15.23 -37.05
CA GLN A 573 77.00 -15.53 -35.77
C GLN A 573 76.18 -15.01 -34.58
N TYR A 574 75.55 -13.84 -34.72
CA TYR A 574 74.69 -13.28 -33.70
C TYR A 574 73.41 -14.11 -33.52
N LEU A 575 72.73 -14.50 -34.60
CA LEU A 575 71.51 -15.31 -34.53
C LEU A 575 71.75 -16.69 -33.89
N ASP A 576 72.86 -17.34 -34.23
CA ASP A 576 73.22 -18.64 -33.65
C ASP A 576 73.51 -18.53 -32.14
N THR A 577 74.17 -17.43 -31.73
CA THR A 577 74.47 -17.14 -30.31
C THR A 577 73.22 -16.74 -29.53
N GLU A 578 72.35 -15.93 -30.12
CA GLU A 578 71.08 -15.51 -29.52
C GLU A 578 70.16 -16.70 -29.28
N ALA A 579 70.02 -17.61 -30.26
CA ALA A 579 69.21 -18.82 -30.11
C ALA A 579 69.69 -19.71 -28.95
N SER A 580 71.01 -19.84 -28.79
CA SER A 580 71.62 -20.59 -27.69
C SER A 580 71.35 -19.95 -26.31
N ILE A 581 71.46 -18.62 -26.22
CA ILE A 581 71.18 -17.86 -24.99
C ILE A 581 69.68 -17.93 -24.65
N GLN A 582 68.81 -17.77 -25.65
CA GLN A 582 67.35 -17.78 -25.45
C GLN A 582 66.88 -19.13 -24.92
N LYS A 583 67.36 -20.24 -25.51
CA LYS A 583 67.07 -21.59 -25.02
C LYS A 583 67.49 -21.78 -23.55
N LYS A 584 68.69 -21.29 -23.18
CA LYS A 584 69.16 -21.36 -21.79
C LYS A 584 68.34 -20.50 -20.83
N LYS A 585 67.88 -19.32 -21.26
CA LYS A 585 66.99 -18.48 -20.45
C LYS A 585 65.66 -19.18 -20.18
N GLU A 586 65.07 -19.79 -21.20
CA GLU A 586 63.81 -20.54 -21.10
C GLU A 586 63.95 -21.74 -20.16
N GLU A 587 65.02 -22.55 -20.31
CA GLU A 587 65.30 -23.69 -19.42
C GLU A 587 65.50 -23.26 -17.95
N LEU A 588 66.17 -22.14 -17.71
CA LEU A 588 66.38 -21.61 -16.35
C LEU A 588 65.09 -21.03 -15.75
N ALA A 589 64.32 -20.29 -16.55
CA ALA A 589 63.04 -19.73 -16.14
C ALA A 589 62.02 -20.83 -15.80
N GLU A 590 61.96 -21.92 -16.58
CA GLU A 590 61.09 -23.06 -16.32
C GLU A 590 61.45 -23.75 -15.00
N LYS A 591 62.74 -24.00 -14.75
CA LYS A 591 63.21 -24.57 -13.47
C LYS A 591 62.86 -23.68 -12.28
N MET A 592 63.03 -22.37 -12.42
CA MET A 592 62.68 -21.41 -11.37
C MET A 592 61.17 -21.38 -11.12
N HIS A 593 60.36 -21.48 -12.17
CA HIS A 593 58.90 -21.57 -12.05
C HIS A 593 58.47 -22.86 -11.32
N THR A 594 59.05 -24.02 -11.66
CA THR A 594 58.75 -25.28 -10.97
C THR A 594 59.04 -25.20 -9.47
N ILE A 595 60.17 -24.60 -9.09
CA ILE A 595 60.52 -24.45 -7.66
C ILE A 595 59.57 -23.46 -6.98
N THR A 596 59.26 -22.32 -7.62
CA THR A 596 58.36 -21.30 -7.05
C THR A 596 56.95 -21.85 -6.83
N ALA A 597 56.44 -22.69 -7.74
CA ALA A 597 55.14 -23.35 -7.61
C ALA A 597 55.09 -24.41 -6.49
N SER A 598 56.25 -24.81 -5.96
CA SER A 598 56.37 -25.78 -4.85
C SER A 598 56.60 -25.15 -3.48
N LEU A 599 56.81 -23.82 -3.42
CA LEU A 599 56.89 -23.03 -2.18
C LEU A 599 55.49 -22.71 -1.64
#